data_AF-A0A388L8P8-F1
#
_entry.id   AF-A0A388L8P8-F1
#
_cell.length_a   1.000
_cell.length_b   1.000
_cell.length_c   1.000
_cell.angle_alpha   90.00
_cell.angle_beta   90.00
_cell.angle_gamma   90.00
#
_symmetry.space_group_name_H-M   'P 1'
#
loop_
_entity.id
_entity.type
_entity.pdbx_description
1 polymer ?
#
loop_
_entity_poly.entity_id
_entity_poly.type
_entity_poly.pdbx_seq_one_letter_code
_entity_poly.pdbx_strand_id
1 'polypeptide(L)'
;MTLLTRSQTKAMDRKAGESLLAYEERLAAFIQEANDRAAAAAKERNRLEQEEEAKRQKEEQDRLRQEEADLQAAAEHRSRQRERLFTRETVIGNEAAHWVEVTSADGAPETEKGLSALAQVSHDLVATCALQQEEILHLQQTVDQMLARL
;
A
#
# COMPACT_ATOMS: atom_id res chain seq x y z
N MET A 1 3.81 -2.46 40.32
CA MET A 1 4.41 -2.05 41.60
C MET A 1 5.78 -1.45 41.32
N THR A 2 5.97 -0.16 41.59
CA THR A 2 7.28 0.50 41.55
C THR A 2 8.15 -0.06 42.67
N LEU A 3 9.25 -0.72 42.31
CA LEU A 3 10.18 -1.31 43.28
C LEU A 3 11.07 -0.20 43.86
N LEU A 4 10.98 0.03 45.17
CA LEU A 4 11.83 0.99 45.88
C LEU A 4 13.27 0.46 45.92
N THR A 5 14.21 1.33 45.59
CA THR A 5 15.64 1.02 45.65
C THR A 5 16.12 0.99 47.11
N ARG A 6 17.17 0.21 47.40
CA ARG A 6 17.76 0.07 48.74
C ARG A 6 18.20 1.41 49.37
N SER A 7 18.51 2.41 48.56
CA SER A 7 18.83 3.77 49.00
C SER A 7 17.59 4.58 49.38
N GLN A 8 16.45 4.34 48.74
CA GLN A 8 15.18 4.98 49.08
C GLN A 8 14.60 4.42 50.39
N THR A 9 14.71 3.11 50.61
CA THR A 9 14.23 2.50 51.87
C THR A 9 15.04 2.94 53.08
N LYS A 10 16.35 3.24 52.94
CA LYS A 10 17.17 3.79 54.02
C LYS A 10 16.79 5.23 54.42
N ALA A 11 16.21 6.01 53.50
CA ALA A 11 15.69 7.34 53.80
C ALA A 11 14.34 7.29 54.55
N MET A 12 13.67 6.13 54.53
CA MET A 12 12.42 5.87 55.23
C MET A 12 12.61 5.47 56.68
N ASP A 13 13.85 5.27 57.17
CA ASP A 13 14.10 4.94 58.57
C ASP A 13 13.77 6.11 59.50
N ARG A 14 13.32 5.80 60.73
CA ARG A 14 13.04 6.82 61.75
C ARG A 14 14.34 7.49 62.21
N LYS A 15 14.35 8.82 62.25
CA LYS A 15 15.53 9.59 62.64
C LYS A 15 15.68 9.60 64.17
N ALA A 16 16.92 9.72 64.64
CA ALA A 16 17.20 9.86 66.06
C ALA A 16 16.55 11.14 66.62
N GLY A 17 15.78 11.03 67.71
CA GLY A 17 15.04 12.15 68.32
C GLY A 17 13.72 12.52 67.63
N GLU A 18 13.35 11.88 66.52
CA GLU A 18 12.06 12.09 65.84
C GLU A 18 10.94 11.43 66.66
N SER A 19 9.82 12.14 66.87
CA SER A 19 8.62 11.54 67.47
C SER A 19 7.97 10.55 66.51
N LEU A 20 7.17 9.60 67.02
CA LEU A 20 6.49 8.62 66.17
C LEU A 20 5.56 9.31 65.15
N LEU A 21 4.85 10.35 65.58
CA LEU A 21 3.90 11.08 64.75
C LEU A 21 4.60 11.84 63.61
N ALA A 22 5.72 12.53 63.91
CA ALA A 22 6.51 13.22 62.89
C ALA A 22 7.14 12.24 61.87
N TYR A 23 7.51 11.04 62.34
CA TYR A 23 8.01 9.97 61.48
C TYR A 23 6.93 9.47 60.50
N GLU A 24 5.72 9.20 60.99
CA GLU A 24 4.60 8.74 60.16
C GLU A 24 4.16 9.79 59.13
N GLU A 25 4.07 11.06 59.52
CA GLU A 25 3.77 12.18 58.62
C GLU A 25 4.81 12.29 57.50
N ARG A 26 6.10 12.20 57.84
CA ARG A 26 7.20 12.22 56.85
C ARG A 26 7.13 11.02 55.90
N LEU A 27 6.83 9.83 56.42
CA LEU A 27 6.71 8.62 55.61
C LEU A 27 5.52 8.71 54.65
N ALA A 28 4.38 9.20 55.11
CA ALA A 28 3.19 9.43 54.29
C ALA A 28 3.48 10.44 53.17
N ALA A 29 4.15 11.56 53.48
CA ALA A 29 4.56 12.54 52.48
C ALA A 29 5.51 11.95 51.43
N PHE A 30 6.48 11.12 51.83
CA PHE A 30 7.40 10.46 50.91
C PHE A 30 6.70 9.47 49.97
N ILE A 31 5.76 8.67 50.50
CA ILE A 31 4.96 7.74 49.69
C ILE A 31 4.09 8.52 48.70
N GLN A 32 3.45 9.60 49.16
CA GLN A 32 2.63 10.44 48.29
C GLN A 32 3.45 11.06 47.16
N GLU A 33 4.62 11.62 47.46
CA GLU A 33 5.51 12.22 46.45
C GLU A 33 5.99 11.17 45.43
N ALA A 34 6.33 9.96 45.88
CA ALA A 34 6.74 8.86 44.99
C ALA A 34 5.59 8.42 44.08
N ASN A 35 4.36 8.36 44.61
CA ASN A 35 3.16 8.05 43.83
C ASN A 35 2.85 9.15 42.82
N ASP A 36 2.95 10.42 43.20
CA ASP A 36 2.72 11.57 42.31
C ASP A 36 3.74 11.58 41.17
N ARG A 37 5.02 11.31 41.47
CA ARG A 37 6.06 11.17 40.45
C ARG A 37 5.80 9.99 39.50
N ALA A 38 5.35 8.85 40.03
CA ALA A 38 5.01 7.70 39.21
C ALA A 38 3.78 7.97 38.31
N ALA A 39 2.76 8.66 38.84
CA ALA A 39 1.58 9.04 38.09
C ALA A 39 1.90 10.05 36.97
N ALA A 40 2.74 11.05 37.27
CA ALA A 40 3.22 12.01 36.28
C ALA A 40 4.02 11.32 35.17
N ALA A 41 4.94 10.42 35.51
CA ALA A 41 5.72 9.66 34.52
C ALA A 41 4.83 8.74 33.66
N ALA A 42 3.82 8.10 34.26
CA ALA A 42 2.86 7.28 33.52
C ALA A 42 2.03 8.11 32.53
N LYS A 43 1.58 9.30 32.96
CA LYS A 43 0.84 10.23 32.11
C LYS A 43 1.69 10.71 30.93
N GLU A 44 2.95 11.07 31.16
CA GLU A 44 3.85 11.50 30.10
C GLU A 44 4.16 10.37 29.11
N ARG A 45 4.41 9.16 29.61
CA ARG A 45 4.59 7.99 28.75
C ARG A 45 3.38 7.73 27.86
N ASN A 46 2.17 7.77 28.44
CA ASN A 46 0.94 7.54 27.69
C ASN A 46 0.77 8.62 26.60
N ARG A 47 1.07 9.87 26.92
CA ARG A 47 1.04 10.96 25.94
C ARG A 47 2.01 10.73 24.78
N LEU A 48 3.27 10.38 25.07
CA LEU A 48 4.27 10.10 24.04
C LEU A 48 3.88 8.90 23.17
N GLU A 49 3.32 7.84 23.79
CA GLU A 49 2.82 6.66 23.09
C GLU A 49 1.68 7.01 22.13
N GLN A 50 0.72 7.85 22.57
CA GLN A 50 -0.34 8.35 21.69
C GLN A 50 0.18 9.21 20.54
N GLU A 51 1.18 10.06 20.79
CA GLU A 51 1.80 10.89 19.75
C GLU A 51 2.54 10.02 18.71
N GLU A 52 3.25 8.96 19.15
CA GLU A 52 3.89 8.00 18.25
C GLU A 52 2.87 7.16 17.47
N GLU A 53 1.80 6.68 18.10
CA GLU A 53 0.75 5.91 17.42
C GLU A 53 0.06 6.77 16.36
N ALA A 54 -0.27 8.02 16.67
CA ALA A 54 -0.85 8.94 15.70
C ALA A 54 0.09 9.18 14.51
N LYS A 55 1.40 9.28 14.76
CA LYS A 55 2.41 9.40 13.70
C LYS A 55 2.47 8.15 12.83
N ARG A 56 2.50 6.96 13.42
CA ARG A 56 2.51 5.68 12.69
C ARG A 56 1.25 5.51 11.84
N GLN A 57 0.07 5.82 12.39
CA GLN A 57 -1.20 5.76 11.67
C GLN A 57 -1.19 6.69 10.45
N LYS A 58 -0.64 7.91 10.60
CA LYS A 58 -0.51 8.85 9.49
C LYS A 58 0.44 8.32 8.39
N GLU A 59 1.61 7.82 8.78
CA GLU A 59 2.57 7.24 7.84
C GLU A 59 1.99 6.04 7.09
N GLU A 60 1.24 5.19 7.76
CA GLU A 60 0.56 4.06 7.13
C GLU A 60 -0.54 4.51 6.17
N GLN A 61 -1.34 5.51 6.55
CA GLN A 61 -2.35 6.08 5.67
C GLN A 61 -1.73 6.71 4.41
N ASP A 62 -0.61 7.43 4.56
CA ASP A 62 0.09 8.03 3.44
C ASP A 62 0.72 6.97 2.53
N ARG A 63 1.25 5.88 3.10
CA ARG A 63 1.73 4.72 2.32
C ARG A 63 0.61 4.08 1.51
N LEU A 64 -0.57 3.86 2.11
CA LEU A 64 -1.72 3.28 1.42
C LEU A 64 -2.22 4.17 0.28
N ARG A 65 -2.28 5.49 0.49
CA ARG A 65 -2.64 6.44 -0.58
C ARG A 65 -1.65 6.39 -1.74
N GLN A 66 -0.37 6.25 -1.46
CA GLN A 66 0.65 6.14 -2.51
C GLN A 66 0.48 4.82 -3.29
N GLU A 67 0.28 3.70 -2.60
CA GLU A 67 0.03 2.40 -3.24
C GLU A 67 -1.20 2.46 -4.15
N GLU A 68 -2.30 3.08 -3.69
CA GLU A 68 -3.50 3.29 -4.49
C GLU A 68 -3.24 4.16 -5.73
N ALA A 69 -2.50 5.27 -5.57
CA ALA A 69 -2.13 6.13 -6.69
C ALA A 69 -1.27 5.41 -7.73
N ASP A 70 -0.32 4.58 -7.29
CA ASP A 70 0.54 3.80 -8.18
C ASP A 70 -0.27 2.74 -8.96
N LEU A 71 -1.21 2.07 -8.28
CA LEU A 71 -2.13 1.12 -8.92
C LEU A 71 -3.02 1.80 -9.96
N GLN A 72 -3.54 3.00 -9.65
CA GLN A 72 -4.36 3.77 -10.57
C GLN A 72 -3.54 4.23 -11.79
N ALA A 73 -2.32 4.73 -11.60
CA ALA A 73 -1.43 5.13 -12.68
C ALA A 73 -1.11 3.96 -13.62
N ALA A 74 -0.85 2.77 -13.06
CA ALA A 74 -0.63 1.55 -13.84
C ALA A 74 -1.89 1.15 -14.64
N ALA A 75 -3.08 1.26 -14.05
CA ALA A 75 -4.34 0.99 -14.73
C ALA A 75 -4.61 1.95 -15.89
N GLU A 76 -4.36 3.25 -15.69
CA GLU A 76 -4.48 4.26 -16.75
C GLU A 76 -3.51 4.01 -17.90
N HIS A 77 -2.25 3.69 -17.58
CA HIS A 77 -1.25 3.35 -18.59
C HIS A 77 -1.71 2.16 -19.46
N ARG A 78 -2.19 1.09 -18.84
CA ARG A 78 -2.75 -0.08 -19.55
C ARG A 78 -3.96 0.30 -20.41
N SER A 79 -4.86 1.14 -19.89
CA SER A 79 -6.02 1.62 -20.64
C SER A 79 -5.60 2.36 -21.92
N ARG A 80 -4.63 3.28 -21.81
CA ARG A 80 -4.09 4.02 -22.97
C ARG A 80 -3.42 3.08 -23.98
N GLN A 81 -2.72 2.05 -23.51
CA GLN A 81 -2.13 1.04 -24.40
C GLN A 81 -3.22 0.26 -25.16
N ARG A 82 -4.28 -0.19 -24.49
CA ARG A 82 -5.40 -0.87 -25.14
C ARG A 82 -6.11 0.00 -26.16
N GLU A 83 -6.38 1.26 -25.84
CA GLU A 83 -7.04 2.19 -26.77
C GLU A 83 -6.24 2.39 -28.06
N ARG A 84 -4.90 2.48 -27.94
CA ARG A 84 -4.01 2.53 -29.11
C ARG A 84 -4.07 1.26 -29.96
N LEU A 85 -4.14 0.09 -29.34
CA LEU A 85 -4.29 -1.17 -30.07
C LEU A 85 -5.64 -1.25 -30.77
N PHE A 86 -6.73 -0.94 -30.06
CA PHE A 86 -8.08 -0.98 -30.60
C PHE A 86 -8.24 -0.04 -31.80
N THR A 87 -7.62 1.14 -31.75
CA THR A 87 -7.59 2.07 -32.89
C THR A 87 -6.89 1.45 -34.10
N ARG A 88 -5.74 0.78 -33.90
CA ARG A 88 -5.02 0.10 -34.99
C ARG A 88 -5.81 -1.09 -35.53
N GLU A 89 -6.39 -1.90 -34.65
CA GLU A 89 -7.25 -3.02 -34.99
C GLU A 89 -8.45 -2.57 -35.83
N THR A 90 -9.08 -1.44 -35.47
CA THR A 90 -10.17 -0.85 -36.25
C THR A 90 -9.73 -0.45 -37.66
N VAL A 91 -8.56 0.17 -37.79
CA VAL A 91 -7.99 0.52 -39.11
C VAL A 91 -7.75 -0.73 -39.94
N ILE A 92 -7.17 -1.77 -39.35
CA ILE A 92 -6.91 -3.05 -40.02
C ILE A 92 -8.23 -3.72 -40.43
N GLY A 93 -9.24 -3.72 -39.57
CA GLY A 93 -10.56 -4.28 -39.88
C GLY A 93 -11.24 -3.57 -41.04
N ASN A 94 -11.16 -2.24 -41.10
CA ASN A 94 -11.69 -1.45 -42.21
C ASN A 94 -10.93 -1.74 -43.52
N GLU A 95 -9.61 -1.82 -43.47
CA GLU A 95 -8.77 -2.13 -44.62
C GLU A 95 -9.08 -3.54 -45.14
N ALA A 96 -9.20 -4.53 -44.25
CA ALA A 96 -9.59 -5.89 -44.62
C ALA A 96 -10.99 -5.93 -45.27
N ALA A 97 -11.96 -5.18 -44.75
CA ALA A 97 -13.29 -5.07 -45.33
C ALA A 97 -13.24 -4.44 -46.73
N HIS A 98 -12.43 -3.38 -46.92
CA HIS A 98 -12.21 -2.78 -48.23
C HIS A 98 -11.59 -3.79 -49.22
N TRP A 99 -10.60 -4.56 -48.80
CA TRP A 99 -10.00 -5.58 -49.68
C TRP A 99 -10.99 -6.66 -50.06
N VAL A 100 -11.85 -7.13 -49.14
CA VAL A 100 -12.94 -8.06 -49.46
C VAL A 100 -13.86 -7.50 -50.55
N GLU A 101 -14.17 -6.20 -50.50
CA GLU A 101 -14.97 -5.53 -51.53
C GLU A 101 -14.23 -5.46 -52.88
N VAL A 102 -12.92 -5.15 -52.86
CA VAL A 102 -12.10 -5.02 -54.07
C VAL A 102 -11.76 -6.36 -54.71
N THR A 103 -11.49 -7.41 -53.94
CA THR A 103 -11.32 -8.78 -54.45
C THR A 103 -12.64 -9.41 -54.85
N SER A 104 -13.77 -8.77 -54.55
CA SER A 104 -15.04 -9.14 -55.19
C SER A 104 -15.17 -8.53 -56.59
N ALA A 105 -14.23 -7.67 -57.02
CA ALA A 105 -14.20 -7.01 -58.32
C ALA A 105 -13.04 -7.56 -59.20
N ASP A 106 -13.37 -7.96 -60.42
CA ASP A 106 -12.54 -8.78 -61.31
C ASP A 106 -11.27 -8.05 -61.80
N GLY A 107 -10.06 -8.63 -61.59
CA GLY A 107 -8.86 -8.24 -62.35
C GLY A 107 -7.44 -8.33 -61.75
N ALA A 108 -7.22 -8.69 -60.49
CA ALA A 108 -5.87 -8.98 -59.94
C ALA A 108 -5.72 -10.48 -59.63
N PRO A 109 -4.52 -11.11 -59.64
CA PRO A 109 -4.38 -12.39 -58.97
C PRO A 109 -4.46 -12.13 -57.46
N GLU A 110 -5.69 -12.18 -56.96
CA GLU A 110 -6.11 -11.85 -55.60
C GLU A 110 -5.29 -12.55 -54.52
N THR A 111 -4.76 -13.72 -54.84
CA THR A 111 -4.02 -14.59 -53.93
C THR A 111 -2.77 -13.93 -53.36
N GLU A 112 -1.99 -13.19 -54.18
CA GLU A 112 -0.71 -12.64 -53.71
C GLU A 112 -0.91 -11.40 -52.83
N LYS A 113 -1.89 -10.55 -53.17
CA LYS A 113 -2.28 -9.39 -52.35
C LYS A 113 -2.99 -9.83 -51.07
N GLY A 114 -3.86 -10.84 -51.16
CA GLY A 114 -4.54 -11.42 -50.02
C GLY A 114 -3.59 -12.09 -49.03
N LEU A 115 -2.56 -12.79 -49.51
CA LEU A 115 -1.55 -13.42 -48.65
C LEU A 115 -0.74 -12.40 -47.86
N SER A 116 -0.34 -11.30 -48.48
CA SER A 116 0.43 -10.26 -47.80
C SER A 116 -0.42 -9.50 -46.77
N ALA A 117 -1.69 -9.24 -47.07
CA ALA A 117 -2.62 -8.62 -46.12
C ALA A 117 -2.92 -9.56 -44.94
N LEU A 118 -3.20 -10.84 -45.20
CA LEU A 118 -3.45 -11.84 -44.17
C LEU A 118 -2.24 -12.01 -43.24
N ALA A 119 -1.01 -11.97 -43.78
CA ALA A 119 0.21 -12.03 -42.97
C ALA A 119 0.32 -10.84 -42.01
N GLN A 120 -0.04 -9.64 -42.46
CA GLN A 120 -0.03 -8.44 -41.63
C GLN A 120 -1.10 -8.49 -40.54
N VAL A 121 -2.33 -8.88 -40.89
CA VAL A 121 -3.42 -9.07 -39.91
C VAL A 121 -3.05 -10.13 -38.87
N SER A 122 -2.42 -11.22 -39.31
CA SER A 122 -1.97 -12.30 -38.40
C SER A 122 -0.88 -11.81 -37.45
N HIS A 123 0.07 -11.02 -37.94
CA HIS A 123 1.11 -10.40 -37.11
C HIS A 123 0.50 -9.46 -36.06
N ASP A 124 -0.43 -8.61 -36.47
CA ASP A 124 -1.04 -7.63 -35.58
C ASP A 124 -1.93 -8.32 -34.54
N LEU A 125 -2.66 -9.38 -34.92
CA LEU A 125 -3.40 -10.21 -33.97
C LEU A 125 -2.47 -10.86 -32.92
N VAL A 126 -1.32 -11.39 -33.34
CA VAL A 126 -0.31 -11.95 -32.41
C VAL A 126 0.23 -10.89 -31.45
N ALA A 127 0.46 -9.66 -31.93
CA ALA A 127 0.89 -8.55 -31.09
C ALA A 127 -0.19 -8.16 -30.05
N THR A 128 -1.46 -8.17 -30.45
CA THR A 128 -2.58 -7.90 -29.54
C THR A 128 -2.75 -9.03 -28.51
N CYS A 129 -2.63 -10.30 -28.93
CA CYS A 129 -2.66 -11.44 -28.03
C CYS A 129 -1.52 -11.39 -27.00
N ALA A 130 -0.30 -11.01 -27.40
CA ALA A 130 0.83 -10.87 -26.47
C ALA A 130 0.56 -9.83 -25.37
N LEU A 131 -0.04 -8.68 -25.74
CA LEU A 131 -0.39 -7.62 -24.79
C LEU A 131 -1.55 -8.04 -23.87
N GLN A 132 -2.53 -8.79 -24.37
CA GLN A 132 -3.58 -9.38 -23.55
C GLN A 132 -3.02 -10.41 -22.56
N GLN A 133 -2.01 -11.17 -22.97
CA GLN A 133 -1.38 -12.19 -22.13
C GLN A 133 -0.56 -11.57 -20.99
N GLU A 134 0.11 -10.45 -21.25
CA GLU A 134 0.74 -9.62 -20.22
C GLU A 134 -0.28 -9.07 -19.21
N GLU A 135 -1.46 -8.65 -19.69
CA GLU A 135 -2.55 -8.17 -18.83
C GLU A 135 -3.14 -9.28 -17.94
N ILE A 136 -3.35 -10.48 -18.48
CA ILE A 136 -3.82 -11.64 -17.71
C ILE A 136 -2.83 -11.96 -16.58
N LEU A 137 -1.53 -11.98 -16.87
CA LEU A 137 -0.50 -12.22 -15.85
C LEU A 137 -0.51 -11.15 -14.74
N HIS A 138 -0.71 -9.89 -15.10
CA HIS A 138 -0.76 -8.80 -14.15
C HIS A 138 -2.00 -8.85 -13.24
N LEU A 139 -3.14 -9.25 -13.80
CA LEU A 139 -4.36 -9.50 -13.04
C LEU A 139 -4.18 -10.68 -12.08
N GLN A 140 -3.54 -11.75 -12.53
CA GLN A 140 -3.20 -12.90 -11.70
C GLN A 140 -2.38 -12.48 -10.47
N GLN A 141 -1.32 -11.69 -10.68
CA GLN A 141 -0.49 -11.17 -9.58
C GLN A 141 -1.27 -10.28 -8.61
N THR A 142 -2.17 -9.45 -9.12
CA THR A 142 -3.04 -8.61 -8.28
C THR A 142 -3.96 -9.47 -7.42
N VAL A 143 -4.57 -10.50 -8.00
CA VAL A 143 -5.43 -11.44 -7.26
C VAL A 143 -4.63 -12.19 -6.20
N ASP A 144 -3.43 -12.66 -6.53
CA ASP A 144 -2.56 -13.37 -5.58
C ASP A 144 -2.17 -12.48 -4.39
N GLN A 145 -1.89 -11.20 -4.63
CA GLN A 145 -1.61 -10.23 -3.56
C GLN A 145 -2.83 -9.96 -2.66
N MET A 146 -4.03 -9.90 -3.24
CA MET A 146 -5.26 -9.75 -2.46
C MET A 146 -5.53 -11.00 -1.61
N LEU A 147 -5.30 -12.19 -2.15
CA LEU A 147 -5.45 -13.45 -1.42
C LEU A 147 -4.43 -13.59 -0.28
N ALA A 148 -3.19 -13.13 -0.47
CA ALA A 148 -2.17 -13.15 0.59
C ALA A 148 -2.45 -12.20 1.76
N ARG A 149 -3.38 -11.25 1.58
CA ARG A 149 -3.80 -10.27 2.59
C ARG A 149 -5.04 -10.71 3.38
N LEU A 150 -5.69 -11.83 3.01
CA LEU A 150 -6.81 -12.46 3.71
C LEU A 150 -6.33 -13.51 4.72
#